data_AF-D3AN70-F1
#
_entry.id   AF-D3AN70-F1
#
_cell.length_a   1.000
_cell.length_b   1.000
_cell.length_c   1.000
_cell.angle_alpha   90.00
_cell.angle_beta   90.00
_cell.angle_gamma   90.00
#
_symmetry.space_group_name_H-M   'P 1'
#
loop_
_entity.id
_entity.type
_entity.pdbx_description
1 polymer ?
#
loop_
_entity_poly.entity_id
_entity_poly.type
_entity_poly.pdbx_seq_one_letter_code
_entity_poly.pdbx_strand_id
1 'polypeptide(L)' 'PVLTCFWPMLKRNIYYTGVTRAEFRVHLVGSKKALYMAISNSDIGKRNTLLAVRLRAEAQRQGLIPGQEAA' A
#
# COMPACT_ATOMS: atom_id res chain seq x y z
N PRO A 1 17.45 0.09 -7.53
CA PRO A 1 18.32 1.13 -6.91
C PRO A 1 17.61 1.74 -5.71
N VAL A 2 18.31 1.93 -4.58
CA VAL A 2 17.75 2.38 -3.30
C VAL A 2 18.47 3.64 -2.84
N LEU A 3 18.13 4.76 -3.46
CA LEU A 3 18.83 6.03 -3.29
C LEU A 3 17.89 7.07 -2.69
N THR A 4 18.46 7.98 -1.89
CA THR A 4 17.72 9.07 -1.24
C THR A 4 17.18 10.09 -2.23
N CYS A 5 17.78 10.23 -3.43
CA CYS A 5 17.27 11.13 -4.48
C CYS A 5 15.88 10.73 -5.01
N PHE A 6 15.46 9.48 -4.86
CA PHE A 6 14.10 9.01 -5.19
C PHE A 6 13.10 9.23 -4.06
N TRP A 7 13.30 10.25 -3.22
CA TRP A 7 12.54 10.50 -2.00
C TRP A 7 11.01 10.34 -2.14
N PRO A 8 10.34 10.89 -3.18
CA PRO A 8 8.89 10.75 -3.34
C PRO A 8 8.42 9.29 -3.53
N MET A 9 9.30 8.43 -4.03
CA MET A 9 9.04 7.02 -4.33
C MET A 9 9.52 6.07 -3.23
N LEU A 10 10.13 6.58 -2.14
CA LEU A 10 10.53 5.77 -0.99
C LEU A 10 9.29 5.40 -0.16
N LYS A 11 8.54 4.42 -0.67
CA LYS A 11 7.31 3.89 -0.07
C LYS A 11 7.31 2.37 -0.08
N ARG A 12 6.72 1.75 0.94
CA ARG A 12 6.73 0.28 1.11
C ARG A 12 6.12 -0.46 -0.07
N ASN A 13 5.02 0.04 -0.62
CA ASN A 13 4.30 -0.58 -1.74
C ASN A 13 5.12 -0.63 -3.05
N ILE A 14 5.96 0.38 -3.31
CA ILE A 14 6.84 0.40 -4.47
C ILE A 14 7.88 -0.72 -4.37
N TYR A 15 8.54 -0.86 -3.22
CA TYR A 15 9.55 -1.89 -3.00
C TYR A 15 8.95 -3.28 -2.91
N TYR A 16 7.78 -3.45 -2.26
CA TYR A 16 7.04 -4.71 -2.28
C TYR A 16 6.80 -5.19 -3.71
N THR A 17 6.38 -4.29 -4.60
CA THR A 17 6.15 -4.63 -6.02
C THR A 17 7.45 -4.98 -6.73
N GLY A 18 8.52 -4.22 -6.50
CA GLY A 18 9.83 -4.51 -7.12
C GLY A 18 10.41 -5.86 -6.67
N VAL A 19 10.22 -6.23 -5.40
CA VAL A 19 10.71 -7.49 -4.84
C VAL A 19 9.89 -8.68 -5.35
N THR A 20 8.56 -8.57 -5.33
CA THR A 20 7.67 -9.68 -5.74
C THR A 20 7.63 -9.94 -7.24
N ARG A 21 8.12 -9.01 -8.07
CA ARG A 21 8.28 -9.22 -9.52
C ARG A 21 9.49 -10.06 -9.90
N ALA A 22 10.44 -10.30 -9.00
CA ALA A 22 11.58 -11.14 -9.31
C ALA A 22 11.25 -12.62 -9.06
N GLU A 23 11.50 -13.46 -10.06
CA GLU A 23 11.17 -14.89 -9.98
C GLU A 23 12.18 -15.71 -9.17
N PHE A 24 13.45 -15.32 -9.18
CA PHE A 24 14.53 -16.10 -8.56
C PHE A 24 15.38 -15.31 -7.56
N ARG A 25 15.77 -14.06 -7.89
CA ARG A 25 16.68 -13.28 -7.06
C ARG A 25 16.46 -11.77 -7.19
N VAL A 26 16.62 -11.05 -6.09
CA VAL A 26 16.57 -9.58 -6.03
C VAL A 26 17.88 -9.05 -5.45
N HIS A 27 18.46 -8.04 -6.12
CA HIS A 27 19.59 -7.29 -5.59
C HIS A 27 19.18 -5.83 -5.37
N LEU A 28 19.15 -5.39 -4.12
CA LEU A 28 18.90 -3.99 -3.76
C LEU A 28 20.23 -3.23 -3.66
N VAL A 29 20.52 -2.40 -4.66
CA VAL A 29 21.76 -1.61 -4.72
C VAL A 29 21.48 -0.17 -4.29
N GLY A 30 22.18 0.34 -3.27
CA GLY A 30 22.02 1.70 -2.77
C GLY A 30 22.37 1.83 -1.28
N SER A 31 21.62 2.65 -0.55
CA SER A 31 21.88 2.92 0.87
C SER A 31 20.87 2.21 1.79
N LYS A 32 21.36 1.69 2.92
CA LYS A 32 20.50 1.14 3.98
C LYS A 32 19.53 2.19 4.54
N LYS A 33 19.96 3.45 4.61
CA LYS A 33 19.13 4.58 5.04
C LYS A 33 17.91 4.76 4.15
N ALA A 34 18.09 4.81 2.82
CA ALA A 34 16.95 4.95 1.90
C ALA A 34 16.02 3.74 1.96
N LEU A 35 16.56 2.54 2.18
CA LEU A 35 15.74 1.33 2.36
C LEU A 35 14.90 1.42 3.63
N TYR A 36 15.49 1.83 4.75
CA TYR A 36 14.77 2.06 6.00
C TYR A 36 13.66 3.10 5.82
N MET A 37 13.95 4.23 5.16
CA MET A 37 12.94 5.25 4.87
C MET A 37 11.75 4.66 4.09
N ALA A 38 12.03 3.84 3.06
CA ALA A 38 10.97 3.23 2.27
C ALA A 38 10.14 2.19 3.04
N ILE A 39 10.77 1.38 3.89
CA ILE A 39 10.08 0.37 4.70
C ILE A 39 9.22 1.03 5.77
N SER A 40 9.78 2.01 6.50
CA SER A 40 9.07 2.73 7.56
C SER A 40 7.89 3.54 7.03
N ASN A 41 7.92 3.95 5.76
CA ASN A 41 6.80 4.62 5.10
C ASN A 41 5.70 3.63 4.69
N SER A 42 4.84 3.26 5.66
CA SER A 42 3.61 2.48 5.44
C SER A 42 2.50 3.28 4.76
N ASP A 43 2.63 4.60 4.70
CA ASP A 43 1.54 5.44 4.25
C ASP A 43 1.36 5.31 2.73
N ILE A 44 0.28 4.62 2.35
CA ILE A 44 -0.14 4.48 0.95
C ILE A 44 -0.62 5.85 0.41
N GLY A 45 -0.80 6.84 1.29
CA GLY A 45 -1.47 8.09 1.03
C GLY A 45 -2.98 7.90 1.03
N LYS A 46 -3.71 8.98 1.32
CA LYS A 46 -5.17 8.99 1.18
C LYS A 46 -5.56 8.90 -0.30
N ARG A 47 -6.15 7.77 -0.70
CA ARG A 47 -6.79 7.64 -2.01
C ARG A 47 -8.17 8.28 -1.94
N ASN A 48 -8.38 9.37 -2.69
CA ASN A 48 -9.67 10.05 -2.75
C ASN A 48 -10.64 9.27 -3.64
N THR A 49 -11.22 8.19 -3.10
CA THR A 49 -12.21 7.34 -3.77
C THR A 49 -13.38 7.01 -2.85
N LEU A 50 -14.60 7.06 -3.40
CA LEU A 50 -15.84 6.70 -2.69
C LEU A 50 -16.22 5.22 -2.87
N LEU A 51 -15.42 4.44 -3.60
CA LEU A 51 -15.76 3.05 -3.95
C LEU A 51 -16.05 2.19 -2.71
N ALA A 52 -15.22 2.31 -1.66
CA ALA A 52 -15.41 1.55 -0.43
C ALA A 52 -16.75 1.86 0.27
N VAL A 53 -17.18 3.12 0.24
CA VAL A 53 -18.46 3.55 0.81
C VAL A 53 -19.63 3.00 -0.01
N ARG A 54 -19.54 3.10 -1.35
CA ARG A 54 -20.58 2.58 -2.26
C ARG A 54 -20.73 1.06 -2.14
N LEU A 55 -19.63 0.31 -2.04
CA LEU A 55 -19.68 -1.14 -1.87
C LEU A 55 -20.34 -1.55 -0.55
N ARG A 56 -20.08 -0.83 0.54
CA ARG A 56 -20.73 -1.10 1.84
C ARG A 56 -22.23 -0.81 1.79
N ALA A 57 -22.63 0.31 1.20
CA ALA A 57 -24.04 0.66 1.04
C ALA A 57 -24.80 -0.38 0.19
N GLU A 58 -24.18 -0.86 -0.89
CA GLU A 58 -24.79 -1.90 -1.73
C GLU A 58 -24.86 -3.26 -1.01
N ALA A 59 -23.82 -3.63 -0.26
CA ALA A 59 -23.82 -4.87 0.51
C ALA A 59 -24.88 -4.85 1.64
N GLN A 60 -25.15 -3.69 2.24
CA GLN A 60 -26.26 -3.50 3.18
C GLN A 60 -27.63 -3.63 2.48
N ARG A 61 -27.80 -3.02 1.30
CA ARG A 61 -29.02 -3.14 0.48
C ARG A 61 -29.34 -4.60 0.12
N GLN A 62 -28.31 -5.41 -0.11
CA GLN A 62 -28.43 -6.83 -0.41
C GLN A 62 -28.53 -7.74 0.84
N GLY A 63 -28.45 -7.17 2.05
CA GLY A 63 -28.52 -7.94 3.30
C GLY A 63 -27.28 -8.81 3.59
N LEU A 64 -26.16 -8.58 2.90
CA LEU A 64 -24.92 -9.36 3.03
C LEU A 64 -24.08 -8.98 4.25
N ILE A 65 -24.31 -7.79 4.81
CA ILE A 65 -23.63 -7.29 6.01
C ILE A 65 -24.71 -6.80 6.96
N PRO A 66 -24.72 -7.21 8.24
CA PRO A 66 -25.62 -6.62 9.22
C PRO A 66 -25.38 -5.11 9.28
N GLY A 67 -26.47 -4.34 9.27
CA GLY A 67 -26.42 -2.89 9.48
C GLY A 67 -25.68 -2.57 10.78
N GLN A 68 -25.02 -1.41 10.83
CA GLN A 68 -24.27 -0.95 12.00
C GLN A 68 -25.19 -0.57 13.19
N GLU A 69 -26.18 -1.40 13.52
CA GLU A 69 -27.05 -1.28 14.70
C GLU A 69 -26.59 -2.19 15.86
N ALA A 70 -25.52 -2.96 15.69
CA ALA A 70 -24.99 -3.86 16.71
C ALA A 70 -23.65 -3.38 17.34
N ALA A 71 -23.58 -2.11 17.73
CA ALA A 71 -22.51 -1.56 18.57
C ALA A 71 -23.08 -0.58 19.60
#